data_AF-A0A673VM57-F1
#
_entry.id   AF-A0A673VM57-F1
#
_cell.length_a   1.000
_cell.length_b   1.000
_cell.length_c   1.000
_cell.angle_alpha   90.00
_cell.angle_beta   90.00
_cell.angle_gamma   90.00
#
_symmetry.space_group_name_H-M   'P 1'
#
loop_
_entity.id
_entity.type
_entity.pdbx_description
1 polymer ?
#
loop_
_entity_poly.entity_id
_entity_poly.type
_entity_poly.pdbx_seq_one_letter_code
_entity_poly.pdbx_strand_id
1 'polypeptide(L)'
;MSNKVNYLPPADAPQGSTMDKFFTDVTGNTLGSHKELINRLAAKRHLTEVTSLEESDVILAFCPIVSRAGTDVEAALQQIPAGKPAILVVLHHTFNPDYTVPDSSRLVTRGDVILTVDCLFHESKGLLKCPHNQEAIEKILKRLDIAPENKDQWADQRKILWICGVIGVGWGIYTSYRRITEKYPSLFAIKRFQFIHKSTLIKQL
;
A
#
# COMPACT_ATOMS: atom_id res chain seq x y z
N MET A 1 25.13 10.01 47.57
CA MET A 1 23.89 10.56 46.98
C MET A 1 24.13 10.73 45.48
N SER A 2 23.62 9.81 44.66
CA SER A 2 23.78 9.88 43.20
C SER A 2 22.53 10.50 42.58
N ASN A 3 22.74 11.64 41.91
CA ASN A 3 21.72 12.36 41.15
C ASN A 3 21.22 11.49 39.99
N LYS A 4 19.92 11.14 39.99
CA LYS A 4 19.25 10.60 38.81
C LYS A 4 18.91 11.77 37.89
N VAL A 5 19.66 11.92 36.80
CA VAL A 5 19.29 12.79 35.69
C VAL A 5 18.04 12.19 35.04
N ASN A 6 16.91 12.89 35.12
CA ASN A 6 15.70 12.54 34.39
C ASN A 6 15.93 12.87 32.91
N TYR A 7 16.22 11.85 32.10
CA TYR A 7 16.24 12.00 30.66
C TYR A 7 14.79 12.06 30.16
N LEU A 8 14.35 13.25 29.74
CA LEU A 8 13.22 13.40 28.83
C LEU A 8 13.68 12.98 27.43
N PRO A 9 12.94 12.12 26.72
CA PRO A 9 13.32 11.73 25.36
C PRO A 9 13.24 12.94 24.41
N PRO A 10 14.13 13.04 23.40
CA PRO A 10 14.12 14.13 22.43
C PRO A 10 12.82 14.12 21.61
N ALA A 11 12.24 15.31 21.40
CA ALA A 11 10.94 15.49 20.75
C ALA A 11 10.88 15.12 19.25
N ASP A 12 12.01 14.75 18.63
CA ASP A 12 12.11 14.49 17.20
C ASP A 12 12.92 13.22 16.88
N ALA A 13 12.68 12.12 17.59
CA ALA A 13 13.11 10.82 17.10
C ALA A 13 12.37 10.52 15.78
N PRO A 14 13.06 10.11 14.69
CA PRO A 14 12.37 9.70 13.48
C PRO A 14 11.49 8.50 13.82
N GLN A 15 10.17 8.73 13.91
CA GLN A 15 9.18 7.66 14.02
C GLN A 15 9.35 6.80 12.78
N GLY A 16 9.97 5.63 12.95
CA GLY A 16 9.99 4.61 11.91
C GLY A 16 8.56 4.43 11.42
N SER A 17 8.35 4.65 10.11
CA SER A 17 7.01 4.88 9.60
C SER A 17 6.17 3.60 9.69
N THR A 18 5.36 3.52 10.75
CA THR A 18 4.45 2.42 11.05
C THR A 18 3.31 2.35 10.03
N MET A 19 2.77 1.16 9.78
CA MET A 19 1.55 0.97 8.98
C MET A 19 0.35 0.95 9.94
N ASP A 20 -0.33 2.09 10.07
CA ASP A 20 -1.41 2.26 11.06
C ASP A 20 -2.78 2.38 10.41
N LYS A 21 -2.87 2.70 9.11
CA LYS A 21 -4.12 2.73 8.36
C LYS A 21 -4.26 1.47 7.51
N PHE A 22 -5.38 0.78 7.63
CA PHE A 22 -5.64 -0.41 6.82
C PHE A 22 -6.98 -0.34 6.10
N PHE A 23 -7.02 -0.90 4.90
CA PHE A 23 -8.26 -1.15 4.15
C PHE A 23 -8.64 -2.62 4.29
N THR A 24 -9.91 -2.90 4.56
CA THR A 24 -10.41 -4.28 4.73
C THR A 24 -10.98 -4.79 3.42
N ASP A 25 -10.51 -5.97 2.99
CA ASP A 25 -11.06 -6.69 1.84
C ASP A 25 -11.54 -8.08 2.31
N VAL A 26 -12.75 -8.50 1.94
CA VAL A 26 -13.36 -9.75 2.43
C VAL A 26 -13.95 -10.52 1.27
N THR A 27 -13.43 -11.71 0.99
CA THR A 27 -13.73 -12.47 -0.24
C THR A 27 -14.85 -13.50 -0.05
N GLY A 28 -15.49 -13.54 1.12
CA GLY A 28 -16.54 -14.49 1.44
C GLY A 28 -17.18 -14.26 2.81
N ASN A 29 -18.05 -15.18 3.23
CA ASN A 29 -18.70 -15.10 4.54
C ASN A 29 -17.76 -15.58 5.65
N THR A 30 -17.36 -14.66 6.52
CA THR A 30 -16.47 -14.92 7.66
C THR A 30 -17.21 -14.98 9.00
N LEU A 31 -18.54 -14.87 8.99
CA LEU A 31 -19.42 -14.88 10.17
C LEU A 31 -19.02 -13.85 11.24
N GLY A 32 -18.50 -12.69 10.79
CA GLY A 32 -18.04 -11.61 11.69
C GLY A 32 -16.66 -11.83 12.30
N SER A 33 -15.99 -12.96 12.03
CA SER A 33 -14.66 -13.27 12.59
C SER A 33 -13.58 -12.28 12.14
N HIS A 34 -13.72 -11.70 10.94
CA HIS A 34 -12.84 -10.62 10.46
C HIS A 34 -12.91 -9.39 11.38
N LYS A 35 -14.11 -8.98 11.80
CA LYS A 35 -14.32 -7.85 12.73
C LYS A 35 -13.71 -8.15 14.09
N GLU A 36 -13.88 -9.38 14.57
CA GLU A 36 -13.29 -9.79 15.84
C GLU A 36 -11.75 -9.75 15.79
N LEU A 37 -11.15 -10.19 14.68
CA LEU A 37 -9.71 -10.11 14.47
C LEU A 37 -9.24 -8.64 14.45
N ILE A 38 -9.93 -7.78 13.69
CA ILE A 38 -9.65 -6.33 13.63
C ILE A 38 -9.74 -5.71 15.03
N ASN A 39 -10.79 -6.02 15.80
CA ASN A 39 -10.95 -5.52 17.16
C ASN A 39 -9.81 -5.97 18.08
N ARG A 40 -9.33 -7.21 17.95
CA ARG A 40 -8.17 -7.70 18.73
C ARG A 40 -6.87 -7.01 18.32
N LEU A 41 -6.70 -6.67 17.05
CA LEU A 41 -5.56 -5.87 16.59
C LEU A 41 -5.63 -4.44 17.14
N ALA A 42 -6.79 -3.79 17.00
CA ALA A 42 -7.04 -2.43 17.49
C ALA A 42 -6.92 -2.30 19.02
N ALA A 43 -7.23 -3.37 19.76
CA ALA A 43 -7.04 -3.40 21.22
C ALA A 43 -5.56 -3.44 21.64
N LYS A 44 -4.67 -3.94 20.78
CA LYS A 44 -3.22 -4.04 21.05
C LYS A 44 -2.44 -2.85 20.49
N ARG A 45 -2.96 -2.19 19.45
CA ARG A 45 -2.30 -1.09 18.74
C ARG A 45 -3.35 -0.14 18.16
N HIS A 46 -3.02 1.15 18.11
CA HIS A 46 -3.86 2.14 17.44
C HIS A 46 -3.83 1.92 15.91
N LEU A 47 -4.77 1.12 15.40
CA LEU A 47 -4.99 0.89 13.98
C LEU A 47 -6.30 1.57 13.56
N THR A 48 -6.27 2.22 12.40
CA THR A 48 -7.43 2.91 11.83
C THR A 48 -7.88 2.20 10.56
N GLU A 49 -9.10 1.69 10.56
CA GLU A 49 -9.74 1.19 9.34
C GLU A 49 -10.16 2.39 8.48
N VAL A 50 -9.78 2.37 7.20
CA VAL A 50 -10.16 3.39 6.22
C VAL A 50 -11.06 2.79 5.14
N THR A 51 -11.97 3.61 4.62
CA THR A 51 -12.93 3.19 3.58
C THR A 51 -12.34 3.24 2.17
N SER A 52 -11.27 4.02 1.97
CA SER A 52 -10.59 4.18 0.68
C SER A 52 -9.25 3.46 0.68
N LEU A 53 -9.00 2.69 -0.37
CA LEU A 53 -7.71 2.04 -0.61
C LEU A 53 -6.56 3.05 -0.68
N GLU A 54 -6.80 4.24 -1.23
CA GLU A 54 -5.76 5.27 -1.43
C GLU A 54 -5.18 5.77 -0.11
N GLU A 55 -6.05 5.90 0.89
CA GLU A 55 -5.73 6.38 2.24
C GLU A 55 -5.09 5.32 3.14
N SER A 56 -5.14 4.05 2.72
CA SER A 56 -4.61 2.93 3.48
C SER A 56 -3.10 2.77 3.29
N ASP A 57 -2.40 2.34 4.32
CA ASP A 57 -1.00 1.91 4.22
C ASP A 57 -0.90 0.45 3.77
N VAL A 58 -1.88 -0.37 4.14
CA VAL A 58 -1.92 -1.83 3.94
C VAL A 58 -3.35 -2.33 3.70
N ILE A 59 -3.48 -3.43 2.98
CA ILE A 59 -4.75 -4.16 2.84
C ILE A 59 -4.76 -5.32 3.85
N LEU A 60 -5.81 -5.45 4.65
CA LEU A 60 -6.12 -6.67 5.38
C LEU A 60 -7.17 -7.47 4.60
N ALA A 61 -6.73 -8.52 3.93
CA ALA A 61 -7.59 -9.36 3.09
C ALA A 61 -8.00 -10.62 3.86
N PHE A 62 -9.30 -10.92 3.92
CA PHE A 62 -9.85 -12.07 4.64
C PHE A 62 -10.42 -13.10 3.67
N CYS A 63 -9.88 -14.31 3.72
CA CYS A 63 -10.24 -15.44 2.88
C CYS A 63 -10.76 -16.60 3.74
N PRO A 64 -12.08 -16.78 3.90
CA PRO A 64 -12.62 -17.99 4.50
C PRO A 64 -12.49 -19.19 3.55
N ILE A 65 -11.98 -20.31 4.08
CA ILE A 65 -11.95 -21.58 3.36
C ILE A 65 -13.34 -22.21 3.41
N VAL A 66 -13.98 -22.29 2.25
CA VAL A 66 -15.34 -22.85 2.08
C VAL A 66 -15.28 -24.12 1.24
N SER A 67 -14.38 -24.17 0.27
CA SER A 67 -14.21 -25.30 -0.63
C SER A 67 -12.89 -26.01 -0.35
N ARG A 68 -11.78 -25.42 -0.79
CA ARG A 68 -10.42 -25.94 -0.68
C ARG A 68 -9.47 -24.76 -0.60
N ALA A 69 -8.47 -24.88 0.27
CA ALA A 69 -7.48 -23.83 0.50
C ALA A 69 -6.89 -23.25 -0.79
N GLY A 70 -6.43 -24.11 -1.72
CA GLY A 70 -5.86 -23.66 -2.99
C GLY A 70 -6.81 -22.80 -3.83
N THR A 71 -8.06 -23.24 -4.01
CA THR A 71 -9.05 -22.54 -4.84
C THR A 71 -9.51 -21.24 -4.19
N ASP A 72 -9.82 -21.27 -2.90
CA ASP A 72 -10.32 -20.10 -2.20
C ASP A 72 -9.22 -19.03 -2.05
N VAL A 73 -7.96 -19.44 -1.78
CA VAL A 73 -6.81 -18.52 -1.74
C VAL A 73 -6.53 -17.93 -3.12
N GLU A 74 -6.55 -18.73 -4.19
CA GLU A 74 -6.33 -18.21 -5.56
C GLU A 74 -7.40 -17.18 -5.93
N ALA A 75 -8.68 -17.47 -5.65
CA ALA A 75 -9.77 -16.54 -5.88
C ALA A 75 -9.61 -15.25 -5.06
N ALA A 76 -9.20 -15.36 -3.79
CA ALA A 76 -8.95 -14.21 -2.95
C ALA A 76 -7.79 -13.36 -3.49
N LEU A 77 -6.69 -14.00 -3.90
CA LEU A 77 -5.56 -13.34 -4.53
C LEU A 77 -5.93 -12.63 -5.83
N GLN A 78 -6.96 -13.05 -6.56
CA GLN A 78 -7.43 -12.31 -7.75
C GLN A 78 -8.29 -11.09 -7.39
N GLN A 79 -8.98 -11.12 -6.26
CA GLN A 79 -9.86 -10.03 -5.79
C GLN A 79 -9.09 -8.92 -5.08
N ILE A 80 -8.00 -9.25 -4.37
CA ILE A 80 -7.21 -8.27 -3.62
C ILE A 80 -6.73 -7.15 -4.54
N PRO A 81 -7.09 -5.89 -4.24
CA PRO A 81 -6.64 -4.74 -5.02
C PRO A 81 -5.13 -4.66 -5.12
N ALA A 82 -4.61 -4.37 -6.31
CA ALA A 82 -3.19 -4.16 -6.53
C ALA A 82 -2.77 -2.73 -6.11
N GLY A 83 -1.47 -2.52 -5.90
CA GLY A 83 -0.87 -1.20 -5.70
C GLY A 83 -0.63 -0.81 -4.23
N LYS A 84 -0.99 -1.67 -3.28
CA LYS A 84 -0.67 -1.55 -1.85
C LYS A 84 -0.20 -2.90 -1.32
N PRO A 85 0.66 -2.94 -0.29
CA PRO A 85 1.01 -4.17 0.37
C PRO A 85 -0.24 -4.80 1.00
N ALA A 86 -0.37 -6.12 0.94
CA ALA A 86 -1.49 -6.87 1.48
C ALA A 86 -1.06 -7.90 2.53
N ILE A 87 -1.86 -8.06 3.56
CA ILE A 87 -1.79 -9.14 4.53
C ILE A 87 -2.99 -10.05 4.29
N LEU A 88 -2.73 -11.30 3.90
CA LEU A 88 -3.77 -12.30 3.69
C LEU A 88 -4.02 -13.07 4.99
N VAL A 89 -5.25 -13.02 5.47
CA VAL A 89 -5.75 -13.76 6.62
C VAL A 89 -6.66 -14.89 6.12
N VAL A 90 -6.15 -16.12 6.17
CA VAL A 90 -6.89 -17.32 5.77
C VAL A 90 -7.66 -17.86 6.98
N LEU A 91 -8.98 -17.98 6.85
CA LEU A 91 -9.87 -18.40 7.93
C LEU A 91 -10.31 -19.86 7.71
N HIS A 92 -9.83 -20.76 8.56
CA HIS A 92 -10.15 -22.18 8.56
C HIS A 92 -11.32 -22.45 9.49
N HIS A 93 -12.40 -22.98 8.92
CA HIS A 93 -13.59 -23.34 9.66
C HIS A 93 -13.34 -24.63 10.45
N THR A 94 -13.32 -24.54 11.78
CA THR A 94 -13.11 -25.68 12.67
C THR A 94 -13.58 -25.38 14.08
N PHE A 95 -14.13 -26.40 14.77
CA PHE A 95 -14.44 -26.29 16.18
C PHE A 95 -13.22 -26.54 17.08
N ASN A 96 -12.19 -27.24 16.56
CA ASN A 96 -11.02 -27.68 17.33
C ASN A 96 -9.98 -26.55 17.43
N PRO A 97 -9.70 -26.01 18.63
CA PRO A 97 -8.70 -24.95 18.81
C PRO A 97 -7.25 -25.40 18.58
N ASP A 98 -7.00 -26.72 18.63
CA ASP A 98 -5.67 -27.33 18.44
C ASP A 98 -5.51 -27.90 17.01
N TYR A 99 -6.41 -27.55 16.10
CA TYR A 99 -6.34 -27.99 14.71
C TYR A 99 -5.04 -27.48 14.05
N THR A 100 -4.26 -28.40 13.49
CA THR A 100 -3.05 -28.05 12.74
C THR A 100 -3.45 -27.69 11.31
N VAL A 101 -3.26 -26.43 10.96
CA VAL A 101 -3.50 -25.91 9.61
C VAL A 101 -2.25 -26.08 8.74
N PRO A 102 -2.42 -26.44 7.46
CA PRO A 102 -1.36 -26.29 6.48
C PRO A 102 -0.95 -24.82 6.35
N ASP A 103 0.34 -24.57 6.13
CA ASP A 103 0.85 -23.22 5.87
C ASP A 103 0.37 -22.71 4.51
N SER A 104 -0.59 -21.78 4.53
CA SER A 104 -1.19 -21.22 3.31
C SER A 104 -0.27 -20.24 2.57
N SER A 105 0.82 -19.77 3.18
CA SER A 105 1.78 -18.89 2.50
C SER A 105 2.39 -19.55 1.25
N ARG A 106 2.46 -20.88 1.24
CA ARG A 106 2.93 -21.68 0.09
C ARG A 106 2.05 -21.58 -1.16
N LEU A 107 0.81 -21.13 -0.99
CA LEU A 107 -0.15 -20.93 -2.07
C LEU A 107 -0.08 -19.51 -2.66
N VAL A 108 0.67 -18.61 -2.02
CA VAL A 108 0.74 -17.21 -2.38
C VAL A 108 1.98 -16.95 -3.23
N THR A 109 1.76 -16.53 -4.48
CA THR A 109 2.84 -16.18 -5.42
C THR A 109 2.95 -14.68 -5.68
N ARG A 110 1.95 -13.90 -5.26
CA ARG A 110 1.88 -12.45 -5.43
C ARG A 110 2.89 -11.73 -4.52
N GLY A 111 3.82 -10.97 -5.11
CA GLY A 111 4.88 -10.27 -4.38
C GLY A 111 4.40 -9.07 -3.55
N ASP A 112 3.20 -8.57 -3.79
CA ASP A 112 2.56 -7.53 -2.99
C ASP A 112 1.85 -8.06 -1.74
N VAL A 113 1.70 -9.38 -1.60
CA VAL A 113 1.25 -10.01 -0.34
C VAL A 113 2.45 -10.17 0.59
N ILE A 114 2.55 -9.29 1.58
CA ILE A 114 3.72 -9.15 2.45
C ILE A 114 3.70 -10.06 3.68
N LEU A 115 2.56 -10.69 3.95
CA LEU A 115 2.35 -11.66 5.03
C LEU A 115 1.10 -12.49 4.73
N THR A 116 1.17 -13.78 5.04
CA THR A 116 0.01 -14.67 5.09
C THR A 116 -0.05 -15.29 6.47
N VAL A 117 -1.24 -15.30 7.08
CA VAL A 117 -1.49 -15.99 8.34
C VAL A 117 -2.73 -16.84 8.24
N ASP A 118 -2.71 -17.97 8.94
CA ASP A 118 -3.84 -18.87 9.08
C ASP A 118 -4.50 -18.64 10.45
N CYS A 119 -5.83 -18.61 10.47
CA CYS A 119 -6.65 -18.37 11.64
C CYS A 119 -7.79 -19.38 11.70
N LEU A 120 -8.17 -19.80 12.90
CA LEU A 120 -9.26 -20.74 13.14
C LEU A 120 -10.53 -19.99 13.56
N PHE A 121 -11.67 -20.35 12.98
CA PHE A 121 -12.98 -19.80 13.38
C PHE A 121 -14.09 -20.86 13.34
N HIS A 122 -15.17 -20.59 14.05
CA HIS A 122 -16.36 -21.44 14.07
C HIS A 122 -17.62 -20.57 14.18
N GLU A 123 -18.72 -20.98 13.56
CA GLU A 123 -19.98 -20.23 13.52
C GLU A 123 -20.52 -19.87 14.91
N SER A 124 -20.42 -20.79 15.86
CA SER A 124 -20.93 -20.58 17.22
C SER A 124 -19.96 -19.80 18.12
N LYS A 125 -18.67 -19.76 17.79
CA LYS A 125 -17.62 -19.18 18.65
C LYS A 125 -16.97 -17.93 18.07
N GLY A 126 -17.21 -17.62 16.80
CA GLY A 126 -16.46 -16.62 16.06
C GLY A 126 -14.99 -17.01 15.90
N LEU A 127 -14.09 -16.04 16.01
CA LEU A 127 -12.66 -16.26 15.94
C LEU A 127 -12.20 -16.99 17.20
N LEU A 128 -11.60 -18.18 17.05
CA LEU A 128 -11.21 -18.99 18.20
C LEU A 128 -10.20 -18.25 19.10
N LYS A 129 -10.31 -18.48 20.40
CA LYS A 129 -9.34 -18.04 21.41
C LYS A 129 -8.37 -19.21 21.65
N CYS A 130 -7.31 -19.27 20.85
CA CYS A 130 -6.30 -20.32 20.92
C CYS A 130 -4.88 -19.74 20.69
N PRO A 131 -3.82 -20.46 21.09
CA PRO A 131 -2.44 -20.03 20.87
C PRO A 131 -2.14 -19.74 19.40
N HIS A 132 -2.69 -20.54 18.48
CA HIS A 132 -2.50 -20.37 17.04
C HIS A 132 -2.98 -19.00 16.54
N ASN A 133 -4.22 -18.61 16.86
CA ASN A 133 -4.75 -17.30 16.48
C ASN A 133 -4.04 -16.15 17.19
N GLN A 134 -3.57 -16.36 18.42
CA GLN A 134 -2.78 -15.36 19.14
C GLN A 134 -1.44 -15.09 18.45
N GLU A 135 -0.76 -16.15 17.99
CA GLU A 135 0.47 -16.06 17.20
C GLU A 135 0.22 -15.36 15.85
N ALA A 136 -0.88 -15.67 15.17
CA ALA A 136 -1.26 -14.99 13.93
C ALA A 136 -1.44 -13.47 14.13
N ILE A 137 -2.14 -13.07 15.21
CA ILE A 137 -2.31 -11.66 15.58
C ILE A 137 -0.95 -10.99 15.85
N GLU A 138 -0.04 -11.65 16.56
CA GLU A 138 1.30 -11.14 16.85
C GLU A 138 2.15 -10.98 15.59
N LYS A 139 2.08 -11.93 14.66
CA LYS A 139 2.74 -11.83 13.35
C LYS A 139 2.24 -10.64 12.55
N ILE A 140 0.92 -10.40 12.54
CA ILE A 140 0.33 -9.22 11.88
C ILE A 140 0.88 -7.96 12.52
N LEU A 141 0.79 -7.80 13.84
CA LEU A 141 1.26 -6.60 14.54
C LEU A 141 2.74 -6.33 14.28
N LYS A 142 3.58 -7.36 14.40
CA LYS A 142 5.01 -7.27 14.10
C LYS A 142 5.25 -6.84 12.66
N ARG A 143 4.46 -7.32 11.71
CA ARG A 143 4.60 -6.92 10.31
C ARG A 143 4.20 -5.46 10.10
N LEU A 144 3.19 -4.97 10.81
CA LEU A 144 2.74 -3.58 10.79
C LEU A 144 3.73 -2.62 11.46
N ASP A 145 4.58 -3.11 12.38
CA ASP A 145 5.67 -2.34 13.01
C ASP A 145 6.87 -2.14 12.07
N ILE A 146 7.07 -3.07 11.13
CA ILE A 146 8.17 -3.00 10.18
C ILE A 146 7.71 -2.12 9.01
N ALA A 147 8.27 -0.91 8.91
CA ALA A 147 8.08 -0.06 7.74
C ALA A 147 8.44 -0.87 6.48
N PRO A 148 7.60 -0.86 5.42
CA PRO A 148 7.93 -1.57 4.20
C PRO A 148 9.22 -0.97 3.62
N GLU A 149 10.22 -1.83 3.39
CA GLU A 149 11.54 -1.48 2.86
C GLU A 149 11.47 -0.83 1.46
N ASN A 150 10.29 -0.81 0.84
CA ASN A 150 10.01 -0.30 -0.51
C ASN A 150 8.83 0.70 -0.56
N LYS A 151 8.75 1.67 0.38
CA LYS A 151 7.79 2.78 0.23
C LYS A 151 7.98 3.57 -1.07
N ASP A 152 9.19 3.51 -1.63
CA ASP A 152 9.58 4.33 -2.77
C ASP A 152 9.08 3.78 -4.11
N GLN A 153 8.95 2.45 -4.28
CA GLN A 153 8.58 1.87 -5.58
C GLN A 153 7.17 2.26 -6.04
N TRP A 154 6.17 2.24 -5.15
CA TRP A 154 4.79 2.62 -5.49
C TRP A 154 4.61 4.15 -5.54
N ALA A 155 5.38 4.89 -4.75
CA ALA A 155 5.41 6.35 -4.83
C ALA A 155 6.05 6.82 -6.16
N ASP A 156 7.12 6.16 -6.59
CA ASP A 156 7.80 6.45 -7.86
C ASP A 156 6.97 6.04 -9.07
N GLN A 157 6.20 4.94 -9.01
CA GLN A 157 5.23 4.64 -10.07
C GLN A 157 4.20 5.76 -10.26
N ARG A 158 3.68 6.35 -9.17
CA ARG A 158 2.75 7.49 -9.25
C ARG A 158 3.43 8.76 -9.81
N LYS A 159 4.68 9.03 -9.41
CA LYS A 159 5.48 10.13 -9.97
C LYS A 159 5.75 9.93 -11.46
N ILE A 160 6.14 8.72 -11.86
CA ILE A 160 6.40 8.36 -13.27
C ILE A 160 5.12 8.55 -14.08
N LEU A 161 3.97 8.09 -13.59
CA LEU A 161 2.68 8.24 -14.28
C LEU A 161 2.31 9.72 -14.46
N TRP A 162 2.52 10.54 -13.43
CA TRP A 162 2.31 12.00 -13.50
C TRP A 162 3.28 12.68 -14.48
N ILE A 163 4.57 12.34 -14.44
CA ILE A 163 5.60 12.86 -15.37
C ILE A 163 5.26 12.50 -16.82
N CYS A 164 4.89 11.25 -17.10
CA CYS A 164 4.46 10.82 -18.43
C CYS A 164 3.26 11.62 -18.94
N GLY A 165 2.29 11.92 -18.06
CA GLY A 165 1.16 12.80 -18.39
C GLY A 165 1.59 14.22 -18.78
N VAL A 166 2.49 14.84 -18.01
CA VAL A 166 2.99 16.20 -18.28
C VAL A 166 3.81 16.25 -19.58
N ILE A 167 4.69 15.27 -19.80
CA ILE A 167 5.51 15.18 -21.01
C ILE A 167 4.63 15.00 -22.25
N GLY A 168 3.58 14.16 -22.17
CA GLY A 168 2.64 13.95 -23.27
C GLY A 168 1.94 15.24 -23.71
N VAL A 169 1.47 16.06 -22.78
CA VAL A 169 0.85 17.37 -23.06
C VAL A 169 1.87 18.33 -23.69
N GLY A 170 3.07 18.42 -23.12
CA GLY A 170 4.14 19.28 -23.64
C GLY A 170 4.58 18.89 -25.06
N TRP A 171 4.70 17.59 -25.34
CA TRP A 171 5.04 17.08 -26.68
C TRP A 171 3.93 17.37 -27.70
N GLY A 172 2.66 17.26 -27.32
CA GLY A 172 1.52 17.64 -28.15
C GLY A 172 1.54 19.13 -28.52
N ILE A 173 1.83 20.02 -27.55
CA ILE A 173 1.97 21.46 -27.79
C ILE A 173 3.19 21.75 -28.67
N TYR A 174 4.34 21.13 -28.37
CA TYR A 174 5.58 21.31 -29.12
C TYR A 174 5.44 20.87 -30.58
N THR A 175 4.82 19.73 -30.84
CA THR A 175 4.59 19.23 -32.21
C THR A 175 3.61 20.10 -32.98
N SER A 176 2.57 20.62 -32.33
CA SER A 176 1.69 21.64 -32.92
C SER A 176 2.42 22.94 -33.22
N TYR A 177 3.22 23.45 -32.29
CA TYR A 177 4.03 24.65 -32.48
C TYR A 177 5.02 24.46 -33.63
N ARG A 178 5.73 23.33 -33.67
CA ARG A 178 6.69 22.98 -34.74
C ARG A 178 6.01 22.94 -36.10
N ARG A 179 4.83 22.29 -36.21
CA ARG A 179 4.03 22.28 -37.46
C ARG A 179 3.62 23.69 -37.90
N ILE A 180 3.21 24.56 -36.98
CA ILE A 180 2.82 25.94 -37.31
C ILE A 180 4.05 26.72 -37.81
N THR A 181 5.21 26.56 -37.17
CA THR A 181 6.45 27.23 -37.61
C THR A 181 6.96 26.74 -38.96
N GLU A 182 6.77 25.45 -39.29
CA GLU A 182 7.10 24.90 -40.62
C GLU A 182 6.12 25.38 -41.69
N LYS A 183 4.82 25.51 -41.36
CA LYS A 183 3.77 25.93 -42.29
C LYS A 183 3.77 27.44 -42.58
N TYR A 184 4.25 28.26 -41.64
CA TYR A 184 4.29 29.72 -41.76
C TYR A 184 5.67 30.31 -41.42
N PRO A 185 6.72 30.01 -42.21
CA PRO A 185 8.09 30.46 -41.92
C PRO A 185 8.23 32.00 -41.98
N SER A 186 7.41 32.68 -42.79
CA SER A 186 7.42 34.14 -42.95
C SER A 186 6.89 34.91 -41.73
N LEU A 187 6.01 34.31 -40.92
CA LEU A 187 5.43 34.94 -39.72
C LEU A 187 6.40 34.99 -38.53
N PHE A 188 7.39 34.10 -38.47
CA PHE A 188 8.31 33.99 -37.33
C PHE A 188 9.74 34.51 -37.63
N ALA A 189 10.06 34.81 -38.88
CA ALA A 189 11.34 35.41 -39.28
C ALA A 189 11.58 36.81 -38.65
N ILE A 190 10.51 37.57 -38.39
CA ILE A 190 10.58 38.96 -37.90
C ILE A 190 11.03 39.04 -36.42
N LYS A 191 10.70 38.04 -35.60
CA LYS A 191 11.13 38.01 -34.18
C LYS A 191 12.61 37.63 -34.00
N ARG A 192 13.19 36.84 -34.92
CA ARG A 192 14.62 36.48 -34.87
C ARG A 192 15.53 37.67 -35.20
N PHE A 193 15.05 38.60 -36.02
CA PHE A 193 15.79 39.82 -36.38
C PHE A 193 15.84 40.85 -35.24
N GLN A 194 14.74 41.02 -34.49
CA GLN A 194 14.71 41.95 -33.34
C GLN A 194 15.55 41.46 -32.14
N PHE A 195 15.66 40.14 -31.93
CA PHE A 195 16.45 39.58 -30.83
C PHE A 195 17.97 39.71 -31.07
N ILE A 196 18.43 39.52 -32.30
CA ILE A 196 19.86 39.70 -32.66
C ILE A 196 20.27 41.17 -32.52
N HIS A 197 19.43 42.11 -32.95
CA HIS A 197 19.76 43.55 -32.87
C HIS A 197 19.83 44.08 -31.42
N LYS A 198 19.01 43.55 -30.50
CA LYS A 198 19.09 43.87 -29.05
C LYS A 198 20.34 43.30 -28.39
N SER A 199 20.79 42.11 -28.79
CA SER A 199 22.00 41.49 -28.22
C SER A 199 23.29 42.21 -28.64
N THR A 200 23.34 42.78 -29.85
CA THR A 200 24.51 43.54 -30.33
C THR A 200 24.62 44.91 -29.65
N LEU A 201 23.50 45.57 -29.34
CA LEU A 201 23.48 46.88 -28.65
C LEU A 201 23.90 46.81 -27.17
N ILE A 202 23.67 45.70 -26.49
CA ILE A 202 24.06 45.50 -25.07
C ILE A 202 25.58 45.26 -24.93
N LYS A 203 26.28 44.90 -26.01
CA LYS A 203 27.74 44.69 -26.02
C LYS A 203 28.55 45.96 -26.34
N GLN A 204 27.90 47.11 -26.53
CA GLN A 204 28.56 48.40 -26.82
C GLN A 204 28.34 49.49 -25.74
N LEU A 205 27.83 49.10 -24.57
CA LEU A 205 27.84 49.87 -23.33
C LEU A 205 28.71 49.15 -22.30
#